data_AF-A0A3D3YR79-F1
#
_entry.id   AF-A0A3D3YR79-F1
#
_cell.length_a   1.000
_cell.length_b   1.000
_cell.length_c   1.000
_cell.angle_alpha   90.00
_cell.angle_beta   90.00
_cell.angle_gamma   90.00
#
_symmetry.space_group_name_H-M   'P 1'
#
loop_
_entity.id
_entity.type
_entity.pdbx_description
1 polymer ?
#
loop_
_entity_poly.entity_id
_entity_poly.type
_entity_poly.pdbx_seq_one_letter_code
_entity_poly.pdbx_strand_id
1 'polypeptide(L)'
;TIHFRSGPGLELPDYVKRKLTTEYTGRLERYDDVTGTGKERLFPLDAIYITPSEPHQLANIPAVSMQIELKTGIDALYVTRLQRERLSPADKEQELKEDYPVVDKKLLKEKEFERTLVMHPLPRVDELAYEVDADPRSMYFKQAVRGVPIRMALIASLLGTREVSVPEEDNPFVRKVDYPVYRRGFGVRCTNPGCVSTQKSEARYIKPEFKIVDYRPLTLRCAYCEHEVHPPYIASSDWHEGKLESKTYHSAGSQWARRIRAENLLIFDSEAEAEAHGFKPGHYIKQRHQDNGKGAGQRE
;
A
#
# COMPACT_ATOMS: atom_id res chain seq x y z
N THR A 1 -12.59 -0.10 15.51
CA THR A 1 -12.52 1.15 14.74
C THR A 1 -11.06 1.49 14.56
N ILE A 2 -10.61 1.85 13.34
CA ILE A 2 -9.22 2.28 13.13
C ILE A 2 -9.22 3.81 13.15
N HIS A 3 -8.57 4.39 14.15
CA HIS A 3 -8.36 5.83 14.24
C HIS A 3 -7.04 6.18 13.56
N PHE A 4 -7.08 6.96 12.49
CA PHE A 4 -5.89 7.37 11.75
C PHE A 4 -5.74 8.88 11.77
N ARG A 5 -4.58 9.36 12.24
CA ARG A 5 -4.20 10.78 12.27
C ARG A 5 -2.91 10.98 11.49
N SER A 6 -3.02 11.37 10.23
CA SER A 6 -1.86 11.91 9.48
C SER A 6 -1.66 13.36 9.84
N GLY A 7 -0.41 13.81 9.97
CA GLY A 7 -0.15 15.24 9.81
C GLY A 7 0.10 15.61 8.34
N PRO A 8 0.30 16.91 8.07
CA PRO A 8 0.32 17.45 6.71
C PRO A 8 1.39 16.81 5.83
N GLY A 9 1.01 16.39 4.61
CA GLY A 9 1.91 15.76 3.63
C GLY A 9 2.14 14.27 3.84
N LEU A 10 1.55 13.69 4.88
CA LEU A 10 1.66 12.28 5.26
C LEU A 10 0.28 11.60 5.28
N GLU A 11 -0.64 12.11 4.50
CA GLU A 11 -1.99 11.56 4.38
C GLU A 11 -1.94 10.14 3.81
N LEU A 12 -2.84 9.28 4.27
CA LEU A 12 -3.06 8.00 3.60
C LEU A 12 -3.36 8.25 2.13
N PRO A 13 -2.65 7.60 1.18
CA PRO A 13 -3.01 7.67 -0.21
C PRO A 13 -4.47 7.21 -0.41
N ASP A 14 -5.18 7.84 -1.34
CA ASP A 14 -6.62 7.57 -1.50
C ASP A 14 -6.93 6.12 -1.87
N TYR A 15 -6.02 5.45 -2.58
CA TYR A 15 -6.15 4.02 -2.87
C TYR A 15 -6.13 3.14 -1.61
N VAL A 16 -5.33 3.52 -0.61
CA VAL A 16 -5.30 2.81 0.68
C VAL A 16 -6.59 3.05 1.45
N LYS A 17 -7.08 4.30 1.48
CA LYS A 17 -8.38 4.62 2.11
C LYS A 17 -9.51 3.81 1.47
N ARG A 18 -9.59 3.79 0.14
CA ARG A 18 -10.57 2.99 -0.61
C ARG A 18 -10.50 1.53 -0.18
N LYS A 19 -9.32 0.91 -0.24
CA LYS A 19 -9.11 -0.48 0.18
C LYS A 19 -9.61 -0.74 1.60
N LEU A 20 -9.22 0.11 2.56
CA LEU A 20 -9.65 -0.02 3.96
C LEU A 20 -11.18 0.02 4.08
N THR A 21 -11.85 0.89 3.35
CA THR A 21 -13.31 1.00 3.40
C THR A 21 -14.05 -0.09 2.62
N THR A 22 -13.45 -0.68 1.58
CA THR A 22 -14.12 -1.67 0.72
C THR A 22 -13.86 -3.11 1.16
N GLU A 23 -12.64 -3.41 1.61
CA GLU A 23 -12.18 -4.77 1.92
C GLU A 23 -12.13 -5.07 3.41
N TYR A 24 -12.14 -4.07 4.28
CA TYR A 24 -12.09 -4.29 5.73
C TYR A 24 -13.43 -3.90 6.36
N THR A 25 -13.82 -4.62 7.41
CA THR A 25 -15.10 -4.38 8.11
C THR A 25 -15.07 -3.17 9.04
N GLY A 26 -13.94 -2.45 9.11
CA GLY A 26 -13.74 -1.28 9.95
C GLY A 26 -14.29 0.02 9.36
N ARG A 27 -14.73 0.93 10.22
CA ARG A 27 -15.02 2.33 9.87
C ARG A 27 -13.74 3.16 9.97
N LEU A 28 -13.43 3.92 8.91
CA LEU A 28 -12.39 4.95 8.91
C LEU A 28 -13.02 6.28 9.35
N GLU A 29 -12.51 6.88 10.41
CA GLU A 29 -12.95 8.20 10.89
C GLU A 29 -11.83 9.22 10.71
N ARG A 30 -12.14 10.34 10.07
CA ARG A 30 -11.24 11.51 9.97
C ARG A 30 -11.52 12.45 11.12
N TYR A 31 -10.46 12.94 11.75
CA TYR A 31 -10.57 13.73 12.98
C TYR A 31 -10.79 15.24 12.74
N ASP A 32 -10.78 15.72 11.49
CA ASP A 32 -10.99 17.14 11.18
C ASP A 32 -12.45 17.61 11.42
N ASP A 33 -13.40 16.67 11.55
CA ASP A 33 -14.84 16.96 11.76
C ASP A 33 -15.26 17.12 13.23
N VAL A 34 -14.33 17.05 14.19
CA VAL A 34 -14.63 17.20 15.64
C VAL A 34 -14.22 18.59 16.15
N THR A 35 -14.67 19.63 15.48
CA THR A 35 -14.70 21.00 16.04
C THR A 35 -15.95 21.16 16.90
N GLY A 36 -15.99 20.40 18.00
CA GLY A 36 -17.06 20.45 19.01
C GLY A 36 -16.48 20.71 20.39
N THR A 37 -16.30 21.99 20.70
CA THR A 37 -16.35 22.58 22.06
C THR A 37 -15.97 21.67 23.25
N GLY A 38 -14.74 21.85 23.73
CA GLY A 38 -14.52 22.07 25.18
C GLY A 38 -14.40 20.87 26.12
N LYS A 39 -14.24 19.63 25.66
CA LYS A 39 -13.76 18.53 26.53
C LYS A 39 -12.78 17.64 25.79
N GLU A 40 -11.52 17.64 26.23
CA GLU A 40 -10.51 16.64 25.88
C GLU A 40 -11.08 15.24 26.11
N ARG A 41 -11.52 14.58 25.03
CA ARG A 41 -11.96 13.20 25.08
C ARG A 41 -10.73 12.32 24.95
N LEU A 42 -10.43 11.63 26.04
CA LEU A 42 -9.33 10.70 26.18
C LEU A 42 -9.74 9.34 25.60
N PHE A 43 -8.96 8.78 24.68
CA PHE A 43 -9.28 7.53 23.99
C PHE A 43 -8.48 6.35 24.57
N PRO A 44 -9.10 5.18 24.78
CA PRO A 44 -8.35 3.94 24.97
C PRO A 44 -7.67 3.59 23.64
N LEU A 45 -6.34 3.59 23.63
CA LEU A 45 -5.53 3.28 22.44
C LEU A 45 -4.85 1.92 22.65
N ASP A 46 -5.17 0.94 21.80
CA ASP A 46 -4.62 -0.41 21.90
C ASP A 46 -3.26 -0.57 21.21
N ALA A 47 -2.94 0.30 20.23
CA ALA A 47 -1.67 0.28 19.51
C ALA A 47 -1.29 1.68 19.02
N ILE A 48 -0.06 2.12 19.33
CA ILE A 48 0.50 3.38 18.82
C ILE A 48 1.62 3.04 17.84
N TYR A 49 1.51 3.55 16.61
CA TYR A 49 2.63 3.61 15.69
C TYR A 49 3.27 5.00 15.80
N ILE A 50 4.39 5.10 16.51
CA ILE A 50 5.12 6.36 16.69
C ILE A 50 6.18 6.43 15.59
N THR A 51 6.06 7.42 14.71
CA THR A 51 7.15 7.78 13.77
C THR A 51 7.98 8.91 14.37
N PRO A 52 9.26 9.03 13.96
CA PRO A 52 10.16 10.08 14.48
C PRO A 52 9.63 11.49 14.20
N SER A 53 10.11 12.45 14.99
CA SER A 53 9.75 13.86 14.91
C SER A 53 10.21 14.56 13.62
N GLU A 54 11.23 14.06 12.92
CA GLU A 54 11.66 14.54 11.59
C GLU A 54 12.02 13.40 10.63
N PRO A 55 11.92 13.60 9.28
CA PRO A 55 11.50 12.55 8.36
C PRO A 55 12.64 12.04 7.48
N HIS A 56 12.89 10.73 7.49
CA HIS A 56 13.86 10.12 6.58
C HIS A 56 13.25 8.84 5.98
N GLN A 57 12.65 9.02 4.80
CA GLN A 57 11.58 8.24 4.18
C GLN A 57 10.20 8.41 4.80
N LEU A 58 9.23 8.78 3.95
CA LEU A 58 7.79 8.90 4.18
C LEU A 58 7.20 7.65 4.87
N ALA A 59 7.39 7.54 6.17
CA ALA A 59 6.53 6.84 7.09
C ALA A 59 5.79 7.92 7.88
N ASN A 60 4.47 7.84 7.78
CA ASN A 60 3.55 8.94 8.01
C ASN A 60 3.25 9.18 9.51
N ILE A 61 3.82 10.23 10.11
CA ILE A 61 3.18 11.23 11.00
C ILE A 61 4.23 12.35 11.26
N PRO A 62 4.00 13.63 10.92
CA PRO A 62 4.88 14.72 11.30
C PRO A 62 4.45 15.26 12.68
N ALA A 63 5.45 15.52 13.51
CA ALA A 63 5.41 16.35 14.72
C ALA A 63 4.01 16.53 15.31
N VAL A 64 3.50 15.48 15.95
CA VAL A 64 2.41 15.70 16.89
C VAL A 64 3.08 16.10 18.19
N SER A 65 2.83 17.33 18.62
CA SER A 65 2.69 17.63 20.05
C SER A 65 1.52 16.80 20.59
N MET A 66 1.72 15.50 20.65
CA MET A 66 0.77 14.55 21.20
C MET A 66 1.05 14.52 22.68
N GLN A 67 0.32 15.36 23.42
CA GLN A 67 -0.08 15.00 24.77
C GLN A 67 -1.01 13.78 24.67
N ILE A 68 -0.48 12.63 24.26
CA ILE A 68 -1.13 11.35 24.54
C ILE A 68 -0.75 11.09 25.98
N GLU A 69 -1.59 11.54 26.90
CA GLU A 69 -1.64 10.87 28.19
C GLU A 69 -2.06 9.42 27.90
N LEU A 70 -1.07 8.54 27.85
CA LEU A 70 -1.23 7.09 27.87
C LEU A 70 -1.95 6.74 29.17
N LYS A 71 -3.28 6.81 29.17
CA LYS A 71 -4.11 6.52 30.35
C LYS A 71 -3.85 5.12 30.91
N THR A 72 -3.43 4.21 30.04
CA THR A 72 -3.18 2.80 30.30
C THR A 72 -1.76 2.49 29.85
N GLY A 73 -1.07 1.64 30.61
CA GLY A 73 0.26 1.16 30.22
C GLY A 73 0.25 0.52 28.83
N ILE A 74 1.38 0.56 28.15
CA ILE A 74 1.57 -0.05 26.84
C ILE A 74 1.88 -1.53 27.03
N ASP A 75 1.16 -2.43 26.34
CA ASP A 75 1.44 -3.87 26.44
C ASP A 75 2.64 -4.30 25.60
N ALA A 76 2.87 -3.66 24.44
CA ALA A 76 4.00 -3.95 23.57
C ALA A 76 4.54 -2.69 22.87
N LEU A 77 5.87 -2.53 22.88
CA LEU A 77 6.61 -1.51 22.16
C LEU A 77 7.41 -2.20 21.05
N TYR A 78 6.98 -1.99 19.80
CA TYR A 78 7.67 -2.54 18.64
C TYR A 78 8.60 -1.49 18.03
N VAL A 79 9.90 -1.66 18.23
CA VAL A 79 10.94 -0.77 17.74
C VAL A 79 11.36 -1.22 16.33
N THR A 80 11.55 -0.27 15.42
CA THR A 80 11.95 -0.54 14.04
C THR A 80 13.40 -0.11 13.80
N ARG A 81 14.08 -0.82 12.90
CA ARG A 81 15.43 -0.48 12.47
C ARG A 81 15.40 0.71 11.52
N LEU A 82 16.27 1.69 11.74
CA LEU A 82 16.55 2.72 10.73
C LEU A 82 17.30 2.11 9.55
N GLN A 83 16.64 2.04 8.40
CA GLN A 83 17.18 1.45 7.18
C GLN A 83 17.86 2.52 6.31
N ARG A 84 19.05 2.97 6.73
CA ARG A 84 19.85 3.97 5.99
C ARG A 84 20.09 3.60 4.53
N GLU A 85 20.09 2.31 4.20
CA GLU A 85 20.22 1.80 2.83
C GLU A 85 19.05 2.18 1.91
N ARG A 86 17.89 2.56 2.46
CA ARG A 86 16.70 2.94 1.70
C ARG A 86 16.56 4.45 1.51
N LEU A 87 17.31 5.23 2.27
CA LEU A 87 17.26 6.69 2.23
C LEU A 87 17.80 7.24 0.90
N SER A 88 17.17 8.30 0.39
CA SER A 88 17.71 9.02 -0.75
C SER A 88 19.00 9.76 -0.35
N PRO A 89 19.87 10.11 -1.31
CA PRO A 89 21.08 10.88 -0.99
C PRO A 89 20.81 12.20 -0.26
N ALA A 90 19.69 12.87 -0.57
CA ALA A 90 19.28 14.11 0.10
C ALA A 90 18.85 13.86 1.55
N ASP A 91 18.15 12.75 1.82
CA ASP A 91 17.70 12.41 3.18
C ASP A 91 18.90 12.08 4.10
N LYS A 92 19.97 11.47 3.55
CA LYS A 92 21.17 11.10 4.31
C LYS A 92 21.94 12.30 4.89
N GLU A 93 21.96 13.43 4.18
CA GLU A 93 22.63 14.66 4.65
C GLU A 93 21.84 15.38 5.76
N GLN A 94 20.51 15.20 5.78
CA GLN A 94 19.63 15.78 6.77
C GLN A 94 19.61 14.94 8.07
N GLU A 95 19.71 13.61 7.98
CA GLU A 95 19.77 12.73 9.17
C GLU A 95 20.99 12.95 10.06
N LEU A 96 22.15 13.27 9.49
CA LEU A 96 23.38 13.48 10.27
C LEU A 96 23.25 14.66 11.26
N LYS A 97 22.18 15.45 11.15
CA LYS A 97 21.89 16.60 12.02
C LYS A 97 20.87 16.32 13.12
N GLU A 98 20.12 15.23 13.09
CA GLU A 98 19.02 14.93 14.04
C GLU A 98 19.20 13.55 14.70
N ASP A 99 19.08 13.47 16.04
CA ASP A 99 19.26 12.21 16.80
C ASP A 99 18.04 11.28 16.64
N TYR A 100 18.28 10.05 16.16
CA TYR A 100 17.26 9.01 16.07
C TYR A 100 16.78 8.58 17.47
N PRO A 101 15.46 8.32 17.70
CA PRO A 101 14.96 7.94 19.03
C PRO A 101 15.59 6.64 19.53
N VAL A 102 16.10 6.65 20.76
CA VAL A 102 16.72 5.50 21.41
C VAL A 102 15.83 4.99 22.54
N VAL A 103 15.49 3.70 22.53
CA VAL A 103 14.87 3.05 23.68
C VAL A 103 15.95 2.62 24.66
N ASP A 104 15.95 3.26 25.82
CA ASP A 104 16.87 3.00 26.92
C ASP A 104 16.11 2.57 28.19
N LYS A 105 16.86 2.25 29.25
CA LYS A 105 16.28 1.87 30.53
C LYS A 105 15.57 3.04 31.22
N LYS A 106 15.87 4.29 30.87
CA LYS A 106 15.23 5.47 31.45
C LYS A 106 13.80 5.60 30.95
N LEU A 107 13.58 5.48 29.63
CA LEU A 107 12.27 5.45 29.00
C LEU A 107 11.42 4.32 29.60
N LEU A 108 12.00 3.12 29.70
CA LEU A 108 11.29 1.97 30.25
C LEU A 108 10.99 2.07 31.76
N LYS A 109 11.46 3.09 32.49
CA LYS A 109 11.07 3.30 33.90
C LYS A 109 9.78 4.11 34.05
N GLU A 110 9.32 4.75 32.98
CA GLU A 110 8.06 5.48 33.02
C GLU A 110 6.90 4.51 33.26
N LYS A 111 5.87 4.98 33.97
CA LYS A 111 4.77 4.16 34.49
C LYS A 111 4.01 3.47 33.35
N GLU A 112 3.95 4.14 32.23
CA GLU A 112 3.37 3.74 30.97
C GLU A 112 4.04 2.48 30.41
N PHE A 113 5.33 2.25 30.70
CA PHE A 113 6.11 1.15 30.14
C PHE A 113 6.40 -0.01 31.11
N GLU A 114 5.89 0.07 32.35
CA GLU A 114 6.22 -0.87 33.44
C GLU A 114 5.99 -2.34 33.05
N ARG A 115 4.95 -2.62 32.26
CA ARG A 115 4.57 -3.99 31.83
C ARG A 115 4.75 -4.23 30.33
N THR A 116 5.40 -3.32 29.61
CA THR A 116 5.53 -3.38 28.16
C THR A 116 6.47 -4.47 27.70
N LEU A 117 6.11 -5.22 26.67
CA LEU A 117 7.02 -6.10 25.95
C LEU A 117 7.79 -5.32 24.89
N VAL A 118 9.12 -5.34 24.91
CA VAL A 118 9.95 -4.67 23.91
C VAL A 118 10.28 -5.65 22.77
N MET A 119 9.88 -5.31 21.55
CA MET A 119 10.05 -6.12 20.35
C MET A 119 10.87 -5.37 19.30
N HIS A 120 11.59 -6.11 18.45
CA HIS A 120 12.44 -5.54 17.41
C HIS A 120 12.76 -6.59 16.33
N PRO A 121 12.69 -6.25 15.03
CA PRO A 121 12.90 -7.21 13.95
C PRO A 121 14.37 -7.63 13.78
N LEU A 122 15.32 -6.84 14.30
CA LEU A 122 16.77 -7.00 14.13
C LEU A 122 17.24 -6.91 12.66
N PRO A 123 18.55 -6.69 12.39
CA PRO A 123 19.59 -6.30 13.34
C PRO A 123 19.32 -4.91 13.93
N ARG A 124 19.76 -4.67 15.18
CA ARG A 124 19.74 -3.32 15.75
C ARG A 124 21.03 -2.57 15.42
N VAL A 125 20.96 -1.25 15.36
CA VAL A 125 22.13 -0.37 15.24
C VAL A 125 22.27 0.47 16.51
N ASP A 126 21.48 1.54 16.61
CA ASP A 126 21.54 2.53 17.69
C ASP A 126 20.17 2.74 18.36
N GLU A 127 19.09 2.20 17.78
CA GLU A 127 17.70 2.39 18.21
C GLU A 127 17.34 1.71 19.55
N LEU A 128 18.16 0.77 19.99
CA LEU A 128 17.97 -0.01 21.23
C LEU A 128 19.27 -0.01 22.03
N ALA A 129 19.26 0.60 23.22
CA ALA A 129 20.43 0.61 24.09
C ALA A 129 20.78 -0.81 24.56
N TYR A 130 22.08 -1.14 24.64
CA TYR A 130 22.56 -2.46 25.07
C TYR A 130 22.07 -2.86 26.47
N GLU A 131 21.87 -1.90 27.37
CA GLU A 131 21.37 -2.16 28.72
C GLU A 131 19.95 -2.75 28.75
N VAL A 132 19.16 -2.56 27.68
CA VAL A 132 17.81 -3.11 27.54
C VAL A 132 17.87 -4.64 27.37
N ASP A 133 19.00 -5.23 26.96
CA ASP A 133 19.16 -6.68 26.82
C ASP A 133 18.89 -7.45 28.12
N ALA A 134 19.30 -6.85 29.24
CA ALA A 134 19.14 -7.43 30.56
C ALA A 134 17.74 -7.20 31.15
N ASP A 135 16.91 -6.37 30.51
CA ASP A 135 15.56 -6.10 30.97
C ASP A 135 14.63 -7.30 30.70
N PRO A 136 13.88 -7.81 31.69
CA PRO A 136 12.98 -8.96 31.51
C PRO A 136 11.88 -8.73 30.45
N ARG A 137 11.58 -7.47 30.12
CA ARG A 137 10.61 -7.07 29.10
C ARG A 137 11.10 -7.27 27.67
N SER A 138 12.41 -7.47 27.47
CA SER A 138 13.02 -7.60 26.15
C SER A 138 12.70 -8.94 25.49
N MET A 139 11.90 -8.88 24.43
CA MET A 139 11.42 -10.06 23.70
C MET A 139 12.08 -10.26 22.34
N TYR A 140 12.86 -9.31 21.81
CA TYR A 140 13.40 -9.36 20.44
C TYR A 140 14.31 -10.58 20.15
N PHE A 141 15.12 -11.05 21.10
CA PHE A 141 15.86 -12.30 20.91
C PHE A 141 14.95 -13.53 20.90
N LYS A 142 13.95 -13.57 21.80
CA LYS A 142 12.95 -14.66 21.83
C LYS A 142 12.10 -14.64 20.55
N GLN A 143 11.76 -13.47 20.03
CA GLN A 143 11.07 -13.26 18.75
C GLN A 143 11.89 -13.86 17.59
N ALA A 144 13.20 -13.58 17.52
CA ALA A 144 14.06 -14.14 16.49
C ALA A 144 14.09 -15.68 16.52
N VAL A 145 14.22 -16.27 17.72
CA VAL A 145 14.18 -17.74 17.91
C VAL A 145 12.83 -18.32 17.49
N ARG A 146 11.71 -17.67 17.86
CA ARG A 146 10.35 -18.08 17.46
C ARG A 146 10.13 -18.00 15.94
N GLY A 147 10.94 -17.24 15.21
CA GLY A 147 10.90 -17.17 13.75
C GLY A 147 11.15 -18.53 13.08
N VAL A 148 12.01 -19.38 13.65
CA VAL A 148 12.31 -20.72 13.10
C VAL A 148 11.08 -21.65 13.12
N PRO A 149 10.44 -21.95 14.28
CA PRO A 149 9.28 -22.83 14.31
C PRO A 149 8.09 -22.27 13.54
N ILE A 150 7.89 -20.95 13.51
CA ILE A 150 6.83 -20.32 12.70
C ILE A 150 7.06 -20.60 11.20
N ARG A 151 8.29 -20.41 10.70
CA ARG A 151 8.61 -20.71 9.30
C ARG A 151 8.47 -22.20 9.00
N MET A 152 8.92 -23.08 9.90
CA MET A 152 8.74 -24.52 9.75
C MET A 152 7.26 -24.90 9.66
N ALA A 153 6.41 -24.34 10.51
CA ALA A 153 4.97 -24.58 10.48
C ALA A 153 4.34 -24.07 9.18
N LEU A 154 4.71 -22.88 8.73
CA LEU A 154 4.22 -22.29 7.49
C LEU A 154 4.62 -23.13 6.26
N ILE A 155 5.88 -23.55 6.17
CA ILE A 155 6.38 -24.41 5.09
C ILE A 155 5.65 -25.76 5.12
N ALA A 156 5.52 -26.36 6.31
CA ALA A 156 4.86 -27.65 6.44
C ALA A 156 3.39 -27.61 6.01
N SER A 157 2.69 -26.50 6.32
CA SER A 157 1.32 -26.22 5.91
C SER A 157 1.21 -26.02 4.40
N LEU A 158 2.06 -25.18 3.79
CA LEU A 158 2.03 -24.90 2.35
C LEU A 158 2.38 -26.13 1.49
N LEU A 159 3.24 -27.02 1.99
CA LEU A 159 3.59 -28.27 1.32
C LEU A 159 2.58 -29.41 1.59
N GLY A 160 1.54 -29.17 2.41
CA GLY A 160 0.56 -30.19 2.78
C GLY A 160 1.14 -31.32 3.63
N THR A 161 2.34 -31.16 4.19
CA THR A 161 3.01 -32.20 5.02
C THR A 161 2.43 -32.30 6.43
N ARG A 162 1.69 -31.28 6.86
CA ARG A 162 0.89 -31.28 8.09
C ARG A 162 -0.43 -30.57 7.83
N GLU A 163 -1.52 -31.21 8.21
CA GLU A 163 -2.82 -30.57 8.26
C GLU A 163 -2.85 -29.58 9.42
N VAL A 164 -3.01 -28.30 9.09
CA VAL A 164 -3.26 -27.24 10.06
C VAL A 164 -4.73 -26.90 9.95
N SER A 165 -5.54 -27.37 10.91
CA SER A 165 -6.92 -26.92 11.04
C SER A 165 -6.89 -25.49 11.58
N VAL A 166 -6.91 -24.51 10.67
CA VAL A 166 -7.19 -23.13 11.05
C VAL A 166 -8.70 -23.04 11.22
N PRO A 167 -9.22 -22.73 12.42
CA PRO A 167 -10.65 -22.51 12.60
C PRO A 167 -11.11 -21.46 11.60
N GLU A 168 -12.25 -21.68 10.95
CA GLU A 168 -12.87 -20.61 10.17
C GLU A 168 -13.22 -19.48 11.14
N GLU A 169 -12.66 -18.29 10.91
CA GLU A 169 -13.03 -17.12 11.71
C GLU A 169 -14.50 -16.79 11.43
N ASP A 170 -15.35 -16.86 12.45
CA ASP A 170 -16.79 -16.56 12.36
C ASP A 170 -17.08 -15.11 11.89
N ASN A 171 -16.08 -14.23 11.97
CA ASN A 171 -16.16 -12.84 11.51
C ASN A 171 -14.79 -12.33 11.03
N PRO A 172 -14.39 -12.62 9.78
CA PRO A 172 -13.09 -12.20 9.29
C PRO A 172 -13.03 -10.67 9.24
N PHE A 173 -11.97 -10.10 9.80
CA PHE A 173 -11.70 -8.66 9.72
C PHE A 173 -11.57 -8.16 8.27
N VAL A 174 -11.25 -9.07 7.36
CA VAL A 174 -11.11 -8.86 5.91
C VAL A 174 -12.27 -9.51 5.18
N ARG A 175 -13.05 -8.71 4.45
CA ARG A 175 -13.97 -9.19 3.42
C ARG A 175 -13.15 -9.72 2.25
N LYS A 176 -13.19 -11.03 2.03
CA LYS A 176 -12.58 -11.64 0.84
C LYS A 176 -13.38 -11.19 -0.39
N VAL A 177 -12.87 -10.19 -1.12
CA VAL A 177 -13.40 -9.79 -2.43
C VAL A 177 -12.57 -10.50 -3.50
N ASP A 178 -13.22 -11.32 -4.32
CA ASP A 178 -12.56 -12.02 -5.42
C ASP A 178 -12.53 -11.13 -6.67
N TYR A 179 -11.46 -10.35 -6.79
CA TYR A 179 -11.27 -9.47 -7.94
C TYR A 179 -10.70 -10.23 -9.15
N PRO A 180 -11.24 -10.03 -10.37
CA PRO A 180 -10.65 -10.58 -11.58
C PRO A 180 -9.19 -10.14 -11.74
N VAL A 181 -8.32 -11.08 -12.15
CA VAL A 181 -6.89 -10.80 -12.32
C VAL A 181 -6.55 -10.62 -13.80
N TYR A 182 -5.97 -9.48 -14.14
CA TYR A 182 -5.40 -9.17 -15.43
C TYR A 182 -3.93 -9.64 -15.51
N ARG A 183 -3.66 -10.61 -16.39
CA ARG A 183 -2.34 -11.26 -16.57
C ARG A 183 -1.90 -11.32 -18.04
N ARG A 184 -1.92 -10.18 -18.74
CA ARG A 184 -1.53 -10.14 -20.16
C ARG A 184 -0.06 -9.85 -20.41
N GLY A 185 0.66 -9.28 -19.43
CA GLY A 185 2.11 -9.02 -19.55
C GLY A 185 2.50 -7.89 -20.51
N PHE A 186 1.52 -7.20 -21.10
CA PHE A 186 1.70 -5.99 -21.92
C PHE A 186 0.62 -4.94 -21.56
N GLY A 187 0.77 -3.71 -22.04
CA GLY A 187 -0.27 -2.69 -21.96
C GLY A 187 -0.39 -1.92 -20.65
N VAL A 188 -0.04 -2.55 -19.52
CA VAL A 188 -0.09 -1.90 -18.21
C VAL A 188 1.14 -2.26 -17.40
N ARG A 189 1.74 -1.22 -16.78
CA ARG A 189 2.88 -1.33 -15.89
C ARG A 189 2.54 -0.64 -14.57
N CYS A 190 3.16 -1.11 -13.49
CA CYS A 190 3.01 -0.44 -12.21
C CYS A 190 3.75 0.90 -12.26
N THR A 191 3.10 1.96 -11.81
CA THR A 191 3.68 3.31 -11.76
C THR A 191 4.50 3.56 -10.51
N ASN A 192 4.48 2.64 -9.53
CA ASN A 192 5.31 2.73 -8.34
C ASN A 192 6.78 2.35 -8.68
N PRO A 193 7.74 3.28 -8.60
CA PRO A 193 9.14 3.01 -8.92
C PRO A 193 9.81 2.01 -7.97
N GLY A 194 9.29 1.86 -6.74
CA GLY A 194 9.76 0.87 -5.77
C GLY A 194 9.16 -0.53 -5.96
N CYS A 195 8.25 -0.71 -6.92
CA CYS A 195 7.60 -2.00 -7.13
C CYS A 195 8.57 -3.04 -7.68
N VAL A 196 8.56 -4.25 -7.11
CA VAL A 196 9.40 -5.36 -7.60
C VAL A 196 9.17 -5.68 -9.08
N SER A 197 7.96 -5.48 -9.60
CA SER A 197 7.64 -5.75 -11.01
C SER A 197 8.21 -4.71 -11.99
N THR A 198 8.72 -3.57 -11.50
CA THR A 198 9.35 -2.53 -12.35
C THR A 198 10.87 -2.61 -12.31
N GLN A 199 11.44 -3.38 -11.38
CA GLN A 199 12.88 -3.53 -11.24
C GLN A 199 13.46 -4.36 -12.38
N LYS A 200 14.48 -3.81 -13.07
CA LYS A 200 15.12 -4.48 -14.21
C LYS A 200 15.75 -5.82 -13.85
N SER A 201 16.25 -5.97 -12.61
CA SER A 201 16.80 -7.22 -12.09
C SER A 201 15.74 -8.33 -12.00
N GLU A 202 14.52 -7.96 -11.64
CA GLU A 202 13.42 -8.88 -11.34
C GLU A 202 12.48 -9.11 -12.53
N ALA A 203 12.48 -8.20 -13.52
CA ALA A 203 11.59 -8.24 -14.68
C ALA A 203 11.68 -9.53 -15.52
N ARG A 204 12.76 -10.31 -15.37
CA ARG A 204 12.92 -11.62 -16.03
C ARG A 204 12.13 -12.74 -15.34
N TYR A 205 11.88 -12.61 -14.04
CA TYR A 205 11.24 -13.63 -13.20
C TYR A 205 9.79 -13.27 -12.88
N ILE A 206 9.45 -11.98 -12.89
CA ILE A 206 8.15 -11.47 -12.46
C ILE A 206 7.38 -10.92 -13.65
N LYS A 207 6.19 -11.48 -13.89
CA LYS A 207 5.23 -10.93 -14.86
C LYS A 207 4.31 -9.95 -14.13
N PRO A 208 4.04 -8.75 -14.66
CA PRO A 208 3.09 -7.84 -14.05
C PRO A 208 1.69 -8.47 -13.94
N GLU A 209 1.10 -8.40 -12.75
CA GLU A 209 -0.25 -8.87 -12.46
C GLU A 209 -1.05 -7.77 -11.76
N PHE A 210 -2.31 -7.61 -12.16
CA PHE A 210 -3.19 -6.58 -11.61
C PHE A 210 -4.56 -7.14 -11.29
N LYS A 211 -5.13 -6.76 -10.14
CA LYS A 211 -6.53 -7.00 -9.79
C LYS A 211 -7.39 -5.87 -10.37
N ILE A 212 -8.48 -6.20 -11.06
CA ILE A 212 -9.44 -5.20 -11.54
C ILE A 212 -10.41 -4.89 -10.39
N VAL A 213 -10.20 -3.76 -9.72
CA VAL A 213 -10.95 -3.42 -8.50
C VAL A 213 -12.17 -2.54 -8.75
N ASP A 214 -12.17 -1.79 -9.85
CA ASP A 214 -13.31 -0.99 -10.30
C ASP A 214 -13.28 -0.86 -11.83
N TYR A 215 -14.44 -0.62 -12.43
CA TYR A 215 -14.62 -0.30 -13.86
C TYR A 215 -15.07 1.16 -14.08
N ARG A 216 -15.30 1.96 -13.02
CA ARG A 216 -15.69 3.39 -13.10
C ARG A 216 -15.01 4.28 -12.04
N PRO A 217 -13.85 4.88 -12.36
CA PRO A 217 -13.01 4.60 -13.53
C PRO A 217 -12.40 3.20 -13.47
N LEU A 218 -11.92 2.68 -14.61
CA LEU A 218 -11.16 1.43 -14.62
C LEU A 218 -9.96 1.56 -13.71
N THR A 219 -10.00 0.85 -12.59
CA THR A 219 -9.00 0.90 -11.53
C THR A 219 -8.38 -0.47 -11.40
N LEU A 220 -7.08 -0.52 -11.61
CA LEU A 220 -6.28 -1.73 -11.47
C LEU A 220 -5.40 -1.60 -10.25
N ARG A 221 -5.27 -2.68 -9.47
CA ARG A 221 -4.38 -2.72 -8.32
C ARG A 221 -3.24 -3.71 -8.57
N CYS A 222 -2.00 -3.26 -8.47
CA CYS A 222 -0.83 -4.12 -8.61
C CYS A 222 -0.86 -5.27 -7.59
N ALA A 223 -0.68 -6.51 -8.04
CA ALA A 223 -0.69 -7.67 -7.16
C ALA A 223 0.50 -7.72 -6.18
N TYR A 224 1.56 -6.94 -6.44
CA TYR A 224 2.81 -6.96 -5.66
C TYR A 224 2.93 -5.84 -4.63
N CYS A 225 2.62 -4.60 -5.02
CA CYS A 225 2.76 -3.43 -4.15
C CYS A 225 1.45 -2.72 -3.84
N GLU A 226 0.33 -3.25 -4.35
CA GLU A 226 -1.02 -2.72 -4.13
C GLU A 226 -1.26 -1.28 -4.63
N HIS A 227 -0.31 -0.71 -5.36
CA HIS A 227 -0.47 0.59 -5.98
C HIS A 227 -1.56 0.53 -7.06
N GLU A 228 -2.46 1.51 -7.03
CA GLU A 228 -3.54 1.63 -8.02
C GLU A 228 -3.07 2.37 -9.28
N VAL A 229 -3.44 1.83 -10.44
CA VAL A 229 -3.15 2.39 -11.75
C VAL A 229 -4.45 2.52 -12.55
N HIS A 230 -4.55 3.62 -13.29
CA HIS A 230 -5.73 3.96 -14.09
C HIS A 230 -5.30 3.99 -15.56
N PRO A 231 -5.40 2.88 -16.30
CA PRO A 231 -4.95 2.84 -17.68
C PRO A 231 -5.83 3.74 -18.56
N PRO A 232 -5.28 4.35 -19.61
CA PRO A 232 -6.02 5.30 -20.44
C PRO A 232 -6.88 4.64 -21.52
N TYR A 233 -6.47 3.48 -22.05
CA TYR A 233 -7.11 2.85 -23.20
C TYR A 233 -7.40 1.38 -22.98
N ILE A 234 -8.50 0.92 -23.58
CA ILE A 234 -8.97 -0.46 -23.52
C ILE A 234 -9.44 -0.95 -24.89
N ALA A 235 -9.38 -2.26 -25.11
CA ALA A 235 -10.00 -2.92 -26.24
C ALA A 235 -10.52 -4.30 -25.83
N SER A 236 -11.27 -4.94 -26.73
CA SER A 236 -11.78 -6.30 -26.54
C SER A 236 -11.07 -7.26 -27.49
N SER A 237 -10.65 -8.42 -26.97
CA SER A 237 -10.15 -9.53 -27.79
C SER A 237 -11.26 -10.21 -28.62
N ASP A 238 -12.53 -9.96 -28.31
CA ASP A 238 -13.64 -10.73 -28.90
C ASP A 238 -14.48 -9.91 -29.88
N TRP A 239 -14.56 -8.59 -29.70
CA TRP A 239 -15.51 -7.74 -30.43
C TRP A 239 -15.15 -7.53 -31.91
N HIS A 240 -14.09 -8.17 -32.39
CA HIS A 240 -13.67 -8.12 -33.77
C HIS A 240 -13.94 -9.40 -34.55
N GLU A 241 -14.50 -10.46 -33.92
CA GLU A 241 -14.88 -11.73 -34.58
C GLU A 241 -13.82 -12.27 -35.57
N GLY A 242 -12.53 -12.09 -35.25
CA GLY A 242 -11.40 -12.49 -36.11
C GLY A 242 -11.09 -11.57 -37.31
N LYS A 243 -11.88 -10.51 -37.56
CA LYS A 243 -11.65 -9.52 -38.63
C LYS A 243 -10.75 -8.38 -38.14
N LEU A 244 -9.51 -8.34 -38.64
CA LEU A 244 -8.51 -7.30 -38.32
C LEU A 244 -9.04 -5.87 -38.55
N GLU A 245 -9.92 -5.66 -39.53
CA GLU A 245 -10.45 -4.33 -39.87
C GLU A 245 -11.37 -3.72 -38.80
N SER A 246 -11.92 -4.56 -37.91
CA SER A 246 -12.89 -4.17 -36.88
C SER A 246 -12.28 -3.98 -35.50
N LYS A 247 -10.97 -4.21 -35.34
CA LYS A 247 -10.25 -3.97 -34.08
C LYS A 247 -10.27 -2.49 -33.73
N THR A 248 -10.95 -2.15 -32.64
CA THR A 248 -11.02 -0.78 -32.15
C THR A 248 -10.62 -0.69 -30.67
N TYR A 249 -9.93 0.40 -30.32
CA TYR A 249 -9.66 0.77 -28.93
C TYR A 249 -10.56 1.93 -28.51
N HIS A 250 -10.82 2.01 -27.21
CA HIS A 250 -11.68 3.00 -26.57
C HIS A 250 -10.98 3.58 -25.34
N SER A 251 -11.45 4.75 -24.89
CA SER A 251 -10.99 5.30 -23.61
C SER A 251 -11.45 4.37 -22.49
N ALA A 252 -10.58 4.13 -21.51
CA ALA A 252 -10.90 3.36 -20.31
C ALA A 252 -12.01 4.00 -19.46
N GLY A 253 -12.24 5.31 -19.61
CA GLY A 253 -13.36 6.01 -18.98
C GLY A 253 -14.71 5.81 -19.68
N SER A 254 -14.73 5.13 -20.83
CA SER A 254 -15.97 4.88 -21.58
C SER A 254 -16.80 3.78 -20.95
N GLN A 255 -18.09 3.73 -21.32
CA GLN A 255 -19.00 2.65 -20.92
C GLN A 255 -18.54 1.24 -21.32
N TRP A 256 -17.60 1.13 -22.28
CA TRP A 256 -17.09 -0.14 -22.77
C TRP A 256 -16.30 -0.90 -21.71
N ALA A 257 -15.66 -0.23 -20.76
CA ALA A 257 -14.93 -0.87 -19.65
C ALA A 257 -15.79 -1.89 -18.90
N ARG A 258 -17.09 -1.61 -18.75
CA ARG A 258 -18.05 -2.50 -18.07
C ARG A 258 -18.61 -3.63 -18.94
N ARG A 259 -18.53 -3.50 -20.26
CA ARG A 259 -19.13 -4.45 -21.20
C ARG A 259 -18.15 -5.53 -21.63
N ILE A 260 -16.84 -5.23 -21.60
CA ILE A 260 -15.82 -6.20 -21.93
C ILE A 260 -15.65 -7.14 -20.74
N ARG A 261 -15.78 -8.45 -20.97
CA ARG A 261 -15.49 -9.46 -19.94
C ARG A 261 -14.02 -9.33 -19.53
N ALA A 262 -13.71 -9.51 -18.24
CA ALA A 262 -12.33 -9.37 -17.72
C ALA A 262 -11.33 -10.25 -18.48
N GLU A 263 -11.73 -11.47 -18.83
CA GLU A 263 -10.96 -12.40 -19.64
C GLU A 263 -10.62 -11.87 -21.04
N ASN A 264 -11.44 -10.98 -21.62
CA ASN A 264 -11.27 -10.45 -22.98
C ASN A 264 -10.82 -8.99 -23.01
N LEU A 265 -10.62 -8.40 -21.82
CA LEU A 265 -10.13 -7.05 -21.68
C LEU A 265 -8.67 -7.01 -22.14
N LEU A 266 -8.38 -6.05 -23.03
CA LEU A 266 -7.06 -5.64 -23.44
C LEU A 266 -6.87 -4.20 -22.98
N ILE A 267 -5.70 -3.89 -22.46
CA ILE A 267 -5.37 -2.59 -21.89
C ILE A 267 -4.14 -2.07 -22.60
N PHE A 268 -4.07 -0.76 -22.86
CA PHE A 268 -2.92 -0.11 -23.49
C PHE A 268 -2.55 1.16 -22.72
N ASP A 269 -1.25 1.44 -22.66
CA ASP A 269 -0.68 2.61 -21.99
C ASP A 269 -0.82 3.88 -22.84
N SER A 270 -0.99 3.72 -24.16
CA SER A 270 -1.00 4.80 -25.14
C SER A 270 -1.77 4.41 -26.41
N GLU A 271 -2.18 5.41 -27.17
CA GLU A 271 -2.78 5.22 -28.50
C GLU A 271 -1.78 4.53 -29.45
N ALA A 272 -0.50 4.94 -29.38
CA ALA A 272 0.57 4.37 -30.19
C ALA A 272 0.79 2.87 -29.90
N GLU A 273 0.72 2.44 -28.63
CA GLU A 273 0.80 1.02 -28.28
C GLU A 273 -0.41 0.26 -28.85
N ALA A 274 -1.62 0.80 -28.73
CA ALA A 274 -2.82 0.18 -29.28
C ALA A 274 -2.74 0.03 -30.81
N GLU A 275 -2.28 1.07 -31.50
CA GLU A 275 -2.11 1.09 -32.95
C GLU A 275 -1.00 0.15 -33.43
N ALA A 276 0.11 0.05 -32.69
CA ALA A 276 1.17 -0.93 -32.95
C ALA A 276 0.67 -2.38 -32.86
N HIS A 277 -0.35 -2.64 -32.03
CA HIS A 277 -1.03 -3.93 -31.95
C HIS A 277 -2.18 -4.08 -32.96
N GLY A 278 -2.33 -3.13 -33.89
CA GLY A 278 -3.30 -3.17 -35.00
C GLY A 278 -4.71 -2.71 -34.63
N PHE A 279 -4.90 -2.00 -33.52
CA PHE A 279 -6.20 -1.44 -33.13
C PHE A 279 -6.36 -0.01 -33.69
N LYS A 280 -7.53 0.30 -34.23
CA LYS A 280 -7.88 1.64 -34.71
C LYS A 280 -8.65 2.42 -33.64
N PRO A 281 -8.62 3.76 -33.63
CA PRO A 281 -9.42 4.54 -32.68
C PRO A 281 -10.91 4.30 -32.92
N GLY A 282 -11.64 4.03 -31.83
CA GLY A 282 -13.11 3.96 -31.86
C GLY A 282 -13.74 5.31 -32.19
N HIS A 283 -15.03 5.30 -32.58
CA HIS A 283 -15.76 6.47 -33.05
C HIS A 283 -15.64 7.71 -32.14
N TYR A 284 -15.78 7.55 -30.82
CA TYR A 284 -15.71 8.64 -29.86
C TYR A 284 -14.30 9.23 -29.69
N ILE A 285 -13.25 8.42 -29.86
CA ILE A 285 -11.85 8.90 -29.84
C ILE A 285 -11.59 9.73 -31.11
N LYS A 286 -12.07 9.27 -32.27
CA LYS A 286 -11.98 10.02 -33.54
C LYS A 286 -12.65 11.39 -33.47
N GLN A 287 -13.85 11.48 -32.86
CA GLN A 287 -14.54 12.77 -32.67
C GLN A 287 -13.72 13.74 -31.81
N ARG A 288 -13.16 13.26 -30.70
CA ARG A 288 -12.32 14.08 -29.82
C ARG A 288 -11.05 14.58 -30.50
N HIS A 289 -10.41 13.77 -31.35
CA HIS A 289 -9.28 14.21 -32.17
C HIS A 289 -9.67 15.28 -33.20
N GLN A 290 -10.85 15.15 -33.82
CA GLN A 290 -11.37 16.15 -34.77
C GLN A 290 -11.72 17.48 -34.07
N ASP A 291 -12.28 17.45 -32.87
CA ASP A 291 -12.60 18.65 -32.10
C ASP A 291 -11.34 19.36 -31.56
N ASN A 292 -10.35 18.60 -31.06
CA ASN A 292 -9.06 19.15 -30.64
C ASN A 292 -8.24 19.71 -31.81
N GLY A 293 -8.31 19.08 -32.99
CA GLY A 293 -7.64 19.56 -34.20
C GLY A 293 -8.25 20.84 -34.77
N LYS A 294 -9.55 21.08 -34.56
CA LYS A 294 -10.22 22.34 -34.97
C LYS A 294 -9.98 23.50 -33.99
N GLY A 295 -9.66 23.24 -32.73
CA GLY A 295 -9.34 24.26 -31.73
C GLY A 295 -7.94 24.88 -31.86
N ALA A 296 -7.02 24.21 -32.56
CA ALA A 296 -5.64 24.69 -32.76
C ALA A 296 -5.47 25.62 -33.98
N GLY A 297 -6.50 25.80 -34.82
CA GLY A 297 -6.45 26.55 -36.08
C GLY A 297 -7.05 27.97 -36.05
N GLN A 298 -7.34 28.54 -34.89
CA GLN A 298 -7.88 29.92 -34.76
C GLN A 298 -7.18 30.70 -33.65
N ARG A 299 -5.85 30.82 -33.72
CA ARG A 299 -5.06 31.91 -33.11
C ARG A 299 -3.79 32.13 -33.94
N GLU A 300 -3.95 32.78 -35.09
CA GLU A 300 -2.94 33.65 -35.68
C GLU A 300 -3.53 35.06 -35.79
#